data_AF-A0A538IKR4-F1
#
_entry.id   AF-A0A538IKR4-F1
#
_cell.length_a   1.000
_cell.length_b   1.000
_cell.length_c   1.000
_cell.angle_alpha   90.00
_cell.angle_beta   90.00
_cell.angle_gamma   90.00
#
_symmetry.space_group_name_H-M   'P 1'
#
loop_
_entity.id
_entity.type
_entity.pdbx_description
1 polymer ?
#
loop_
_entity_poly.entity_id
_entity_poly.type
_entity_poly.pdbx_seq_one_letter_code
_entity_poly.pdbx_strand_id
1 'polypeptide(L)'
;MARRLALAAVGGLLVFAAPAQAGLTPEQALPILNQWRAQAHESPVPSFDSAQNTGCAHHDHYMAVNNNQLTHTEVSSNQGYTSDGAAAGANSVLAYPERTPRVWEGSVYHRIGVLQPRLVNSGWAASEGFTCMQIGVNGLGDLRTGNPSDPVTTHPWPPNGATNVPQRFTDFESPDPHALVPGELGYLLSVNLDGPWHNNFAAKVT
;
A
#
# COMPACT_ATOMS: atom_id res chain seq x y z
N MET A 1 -39.03 22.37 60.94
CA MET A 1 -37.71 22.20 60.30
C MET A 1 -37.70 20.86 59.56
N ALA A 2 -37.83 20.86 58.24
CA ALA A 2 -37.86 19.63 57.43
C ALA A 2 -36.52 19.49 56.67
N ARG A 3 -35.73 18.48 57.02
CA ARG A 3 -34.49 18.10 56.30
C ARG A 3 -34.87 17.36 55.01
N ARG A 4 -34.52 17.93 53.86
CA ARG A 4 -34.57 17.24 52.57
C ARG A 4 -33.23 16.51 52.37
N LEU A 5 -33.26 15.18 52.28
CA LEU A 5 -32.14 14.39 51.76
C LEU A 5 -32.12 14.50 50.24
N ALA A 6 -31.00 14.95 49.68
CA ALA A 6 -30.72 14.88 48.26
C ALA A 6 -30.03 13.53 47.96
N LEU A 7 -30.68 12.67 47.18
CA LEU A 7 -30.06 11.51 46.56
C LEU A 7 -29.21 12.00 45.38
N ALA A 8 -27.90 11.84 45.47
CA ALA A 8 -27.01 12.03 44.33
C ALA A 8 -27.04 10.76 43.46
N ALA A 9 -27.66 10.85 42.28
CA ALA A 9 -27.61 9.81 41.27
C ALA A 9 -26.25 9.90 40.55
N VAL A 10 -25.38 8.91 40.76
CA VAL A 10 -24.14 8.75 39.99
C VAL A 10 -24.50 8.17 38.63
N GLY A 11 -24.67 9.03 37.64
CA GLY A 11 -24.83 8.63 36.24
C GLY A 11 -23.48 8.17 35.67
N GLY A 12 -23.30 6.86 35.52
CA GLY A 12 -22.14 6.31 34.81
C GLY A 12 -22.24 6.64 33.32
N LEU A 13 -21.31 7.44 32.81
CA LEU A 13 -21.12 7.60 31.36
C LEU A 13 -20.58 6.27 30.80
N LEU A 14 -21.42 5.57 30.04
CA LEU A 14 -20.97 4.51 29.14
C LEU A 14 -20.23 5.15 27.97
N VAL A 15 -18.90 5.09 28.00
CA VAL A 15 -18.07 5.41 26.84
C VAL A 15 -18.17 4.23 25.88
N PHE A 16 -18.99 4.36 24.83
CA PHE A 16 -18.98 3.41 23.73
C PHE A 16 -17.67 3.60 22.95
N ALA A 17 -16.76 2.63 23.06
CA ALA A 17 -15.63 2.54 22.14
C ALA A 17 -16.19 2.38 20.72
N ALA A 18 -15.90 3.33 19.84
CA ALA A 18 -16.26 3.21 18.44
C ALA A 18 -15.65 1.91 17.89
N PRO A 19 -16.40 1.10 17.14
CA PRO A 19 -15.84 -0.10 16.53
C PRO A 19 -14.65 0.33 15.67
N ALA A 20 -13.53 -0.38 15.81
CA ALA A 20 -12.41 -0.23 14.89
C ALA A 20 -12.98 -0.46 13.48
N GLN A 21 -13.04 0.60 12.70
CA GLN A 21 -13.61 0.54 11.36
C GLN A 21 -12.82 -0.55 10.58
N ALA A 22 -13.49 -1.41 9.82
CA ALA A 22 -12.81 -2.44 9.03
C ALA A 22 -12.02 -1.82 7.87
N GLY A 23 -10.90 -2.42 7.47
CA GLY A 23 -10.18 -2.02 6.25
C GLY A 23 -11.02 -2.29 4.99
N LEU A 24 -10.63 -1.70 3.86
CA LEU A 24 -11.32 -1.94 2.59
C LEU A 24 -11.10 -3.36 2.11
N THR A 25 -12.15 -3.97 1.56
CA THR A 25 -12.04 -5.26 0.86
C THR A 25 -11.29 -5.07 -0.47
N PRO A 26 -10.74 -6.14 -1.07
CA PRO A 26 -10.13 -6.08 -2.40
C PRO A 26 -11.05 -5.43 -3.46
N GLU A 27 -12.35 -5.75 -3.45
CA GLU A 27 -13.34 -5.21 -4.39
C GLU A 27 -13.56 -3.71 -4.22
N GLN A 28 -13.40 -3.19 -3.00
CA GLN A 28 -13.51 -1.77 -2.70
C GLN A 28 -12.21 -1.01 -3.00
N ALA A 29 -11.06 -1.63 -2.77
CA ALA A 29 -9.75 -1.03 -2.99
C ALA A 29 -9.38 -0.94 -4.48
N LEU A 30 -9.71 -1.96 -5.28
CA LEU A 30 -9.37 -2.01 -6.70
C LEU A 30 -9.85 -0.80 -7.53
N PRO A 31 -11.12 -0.34 -7.43
CA PRO A 31 -11.56 0.84 -8.18
C PRO A 31 -10.84 2.12 -7.75
N ILE A 32 -10.47 2.25 -6.47
CA ILE A 32 -9.70 3.40 -5.96
C ILE A 32 -8.29 3.39 -6.55
N LEU A 33 -7.63 2.22 -6.54
CA LEU A 33 -6.33 2.04 -7.19
C LEU A 33 -6.41 2.39 -8.68
N ASN A 34 -7.39 1.85 -9.41
CA ASN A 34 -7.51 2.08 -10.85
C ASN A 34 -7.88 3.53 -11.20
N GLN A 35 -8.62 4.22 -10.34
CA GLN A 35 -8.82 5.66 -10.48
C GLN A 35 -7.50 6.43 -10.34
N TRP A 36 -6.61 6.00 -9.43
CA TRP A 36 -5.29 6.60 -9.28
C TRP A 36 -4.40 6.35 -10.49
N ARG A 37 -4.35 5.09 -10.93
CA ARG A 37 -3.60 4.69 -12.13
C ARG A 37 -4.06 5.45 -13.36
N ALA A 38 -5.36 5.65 -13.56
CA ALA A 38 -5.90 6.43 -14.66
C ALA A 38 -5.43 7.91 -14.64
N GLN A 39 -5.30 8.53 -13.46
CA GLN A 39 -4.77 9.90 -13.34
C GLN A 39 -3.31 10.00 -13.78
N ALA A 40 -2.53 8.93 -13.59
CA ALA A 40 -1.15 8.80 -14.05
C ALA A 40 -1.03 8.28 -15.49
N HIS A 41 -2.15 8.15 -16.22
CA HIS A 41 -2.21 7.53 -17.55
C HIS A 41 -1.70 6.09 -17.60
N GLU A 42 -1.83 5.36 -16.48
CA GLU A 42 -1.44 3.96 -16.37
C GLU A 42 -2.58 3.01 -16.74
N SER A 43 -2.23 1.84 -17.28
CA SER A 43 -3.19 0.76 -17.51
C SER A 43 -3.81 0.30 -16.18
N PRO A 44 -5.12 0.00 -16.14
CA PRO A 44 -5.75 -0.52 -14.94
C PRO A 44 -5.24 -1.91 -14.59
N VAL A 45 -5.18 -2.22 -13.30
CA VAL A 45 -5.05 -3.59 -12.82
C VAL A 45 -6.42 -4.28 -12.99
N PRO A 46 -6.51 -5.40 -13.73
CA PRO A 46 -7.80 -6.05 -14.03
C PRO A 46 -8.46 -6.66 -12.80
N SER A 47 -7.67 -7.16 -11.85
CA SER A 47 -8.16 -7.82 -10.64
C SER A 47 -7.10 -7.82 -9.54
N PHE A 48 -7.53 -7.93 -8.30
CA PHE A 48 -6.67 -8.45 -7.24
C PHE A 48 -6.77 -9.97 -7.18
N ASP A 49 -5.65 -10.66 -7.34
CA ASP A 49 -5.55 -12.11 -7.31
C ASP A 49 -5.86 -12.66 -5.92
N SER A 50 -6.69 -13.71 -5.86
CA SER A 50 -7.18 -14.26 -4.59
C SER A 50 -6.06 -14.87 -3.74
N ALA A 51 -5.08 -15.55 -4.35
CA ALA A 51 -3.95 -16.10 -3.62
C ALA A 51 -3.04 -14.99 -3.08
N GLN A 52 -2.84 -13.91 -3.84
CA GLN A 52 -2.10 -12.74 -3.36
C GLN A 52 -2.83 -11.99 -2.25
N ASN A 53 -4.17 -11.91 -2.29
CA ASN A 53 -4.98 -11.37 -1.20
C ASN A 53 -4.80 -12.21 0.07
N THR A 54 -4.86 -13.54 -0.04
CA THR A 54 -4.61 -14.46 1.08
C THR A 54 -3.21 -14.25 1.66
N GLY A 55 -2.18 -14.17 0.82
CA GLY A 55 -0.82 -13.89 1.28
C GLY A 55 -0.72 -12.54 2.02
N CYS A 56 -1.32 -11.48 1.49
CA CYS A 56 -1.36 -10.20 2.20
C CYS A 56 -2.09 -10.28 3.55
N ALA A 57 -3.20 -11.02 3.65
CA ALA A 57 -3.92 -11.20 4.90
C ALA A 57 -3.12 -12.02 5.92
N HIS A 58 -2.42 -13.07 5.48
CA HIS A 58 -1.50 -13.80 6.35
C HIS A 58 -0.36 -12.92 6.85
N HIS A 59 0.16 -12.04 6.00
CA HIS A 59 1.22 -11.11 6.38
C HIS A 59 0.75 -10.04 7.38
N ASP A 60 -0.44 -9.47 7.18
CA ASP A 60 -1.09 -8.58 8.15
C ASP A 60 -1.23 -9.28 9.52
N HIS A 61 -1.70 -10.54 9.53
CA HIS A 61 -1.80 -11.33 10.74
C HIS A 61 -0.45 -11.57 11.41
N TYR A 62 0.58 -11.90 10.64
CA TYR A 62 1.95 -12.05 11.15
C TYR A 62 2.41 -10.79 11.87
N MET A 63 2.24 -9.61 11.26
CA MET A 63 2.64 -8.33 11.88
C MET A 63 1.86 -8.06 13.17
N ALA A 64 0.57 -8.37 13.19
CA ALA A 64 -0.29 -8.18 14.36
C ALA A 64 0.12 -9.05 15.56
N VAL A 65 0.45 -10.33 15.33
CA VAL A 65 0.84 -11.25 16.42
C VAL A 65 2.31 -11.13 16.82
N ASN A 66 3.15 -10.46 16.03
CA ASN A 66 4.57 -10.24 16.32
C ASN A 66 4.87 -8.78 16.65
N ASN A 67 4.47 -8.36 17.85
CA ASN A 67 4.71 -7.03 18.42
C ASN A 67 4.02 -5.86 17.71
N ASN A 68 3.02 -6.14 16.87
CA ASN A 68 2.30 -5.12 16.12
C ASN A 68 3.27 -4.21 15.33
N GLN A 69 4.24 -4.84 14.67
CA GLN A 69 5.32 -4.16 13.95
C GLN A 69 5.21 -4.37 12.45
N LEU A 70 5.18 -3.27 11.70
CA LEU A 70 5.27 -3.23 10.25
C LEU A 70 6.68 -3.68 9.81
N THR A 71 6.74 -4.72 8.99
CA THR A 71 7.97 -5.33 8.50
C THR A 71 7.72 -6.00 7.15
N HIS A 72 8.65 -5.89 6.21
CA HIS A 72 8.60 -6.65 4.96
C HIS A 72 9.09 -8.10 5.10
N THR A 73 9.57 -8.49 6.27
CA THR A 73 10.20 -9.80 6.49
C THR A 73 9.53 -10.55 7.61
N GLU A 74 9.25 -11.83 7.36
CA GLU A 74 8.80 -12.79 8.35
C GLU A 74 9.93 -13.75 8.74
N VAL A 75 9.89 -14.24 9.98
CA VAL A 75 10.81 -15.25 10.50
C VAL A 75 10.06 -16.56 10.66
N SER A 76 10.54 -17.63 10.05
CA SER A 76 9.81 -18.91 9.96
C SER A 76 9.52 -19.60 11.31
N SER A 77 10.26 -19.24 12.36
CA SER A 77 10.05 -19.75 13.72
C SER A 77 9.01 -18.95 14.52
N ASN A 78 8.56 -17.80 14.01
CA ASN A 78 7.64 -16.92 14.72
C ASN A 78 6.19 -17.34 14.51
N GLN A 79 5.32 -16.95 15.44
CA GLN A 79 3.89 -17.22 15.34
C GLN A 79 3.29 -16.51 14.12
N GLY A 80 2.29 -17.12 13.48
CA GLY A 80 1.60 -16.53 12.32
C GLY A 80 2.38 -16.62 11.01
N TYR A 81 3.62 -17.14 11.01
CA TYR A 81 4.39 -17.30 9.79
C TYR A 81 3.69 -18.20 8.78
N THR A 82 3.69 -17.77 7.53
CA THR A 82 3.31 -18.58 6.39
C THR A 82 4.25 -18.30 5.22
N SER A 83 4.46 -19.27 4.33
CA SER A 83 5.34 -19.06 3.17
C SER A 83 4.77 -18.03 2.19
N ASP A 84 3.45 -17.97 2.04
CA ASP A 84 2.76 -17.00 1.19
C ASP A 84 2.65 -15.62 1.84
N GLY A 85 2.49 -15.52 3.16
CA GLY A 85 2.61 -14.26 3.91
C GLY A 85 4.00 -13.65 3.77
N ALA A 86 5.05 -14.45 4.01
CA ALA A 86 6.43 -14.00 3.85
C ALA A 86 6.73 -13.53 2.41
N ALA A 87 6.21 -14.25 1.41
CA ALA A 87 6.35 -13.84 0.02
C ALA A 87 5.58 -12.55 -0.28
N ALA A 88 4.37 -12.37 0.27
CA ALA A 88 3.57 -11.17 0.10
C ALA A 88 4.25 -9.95 0.75
N GLY A 89 4.72 -10.06 1.99
CA GLY A 89 5.43 -9.01 2.70
C GLY A 89 6.68 -8.52 1.99
N ALA A 90 7.47 -9.44 1.45
CA ALA A 90 8.69 -9.09 0.70
C ALA A 90 8.42 -8.41 -0.65
N ASN A 91 7.18 -8.50 -1.18
CA ASN A 91 6.79 -8.03 -2.50
C ASN A 91 5.66 -6.99 -2.45
N SER A 92 5.45 -6.33 -1.31
CA SER A 92 4.35 -5.39 -1.11
C SER A 92 4.80 -3.99 -0.76
N VAL A 93 3.85 -3.06 -0.83
CA VAL A 93 3.84 -1.83 -0.04
C VAL A 93 2.97 -2.07 1.19
N LEU A 94 3.39 -1.48 2.31
CA LEU A 94 2.76 -1.70 3.62
C LEU A 94 2.35 -0.35 4.23
N ALA A 95 1.33 -0.36 5.09
CA ALA A 95 0.97 0.80 5.92
C ALA A 95 0.42 0.38 7.28
N TYR A 96 0.64 1.21 8.30
CA TYR A 96 -0.11 1.21 9.56
C TYR A 96 -1.48 1.88 9.33
N PRO A 97 -2.51 1.62 10.16
CA PRO A 97 -3.87 1.40 9.67
C PRO A 97 -4.44 2.61 8.92
N GLU A 98 -4.30 2.56 7.60
CA GLU A 98 -4.74 3.57 6.65
C GLU A 98 -5.40 2.85 5.48
N ARG A 99 -6.57 3.36 5.12
CA ARG A 99 -7.67 2.48 4.69
C ARG A 99 -7.82 2.42 3.18
N THR A 100 -6.94 3.03 2.39
CA THR A 100 -7.14 3.10 0.93
C THR A 100 -5.81 3.00 0.20
N PRO A 101 -5.80 2.55 -1.06
CA PRO A 101 -4.59 2.56 -1.88
C PRO A 101 -3.88 3.92 -1.98
N ARG A 102 -4.60 5.03 -1.73
CA ARG A 102 -4.02 6.39 -1.77
C ARG A 102 -3.18 6.75 -0.56
N VAL A 103 -3.10 5.87 0.43
CA VAL A 103 -2.19 6.03 1.56
C VAL A 103 -0.75 6.28 1.08
N TRP A 104 -0.34 5.65 -0.01
CA TRP A 104 1.00 5.76 -0.54
C TRP A 104 1.19 6.92 -1.53
N GLU A 105 0.22 7.85 -1.66
CA GLU A 105 0.29 8.89 -2.68
C GLU A 105 1.38 9.94 -2.44
N GLY A 106 1.70 10.30 -1.20
CA GLY A 106 2.80 11.23 -0.91
C GLY A 106 4.15 10.53 -0.70
N SER A 107 4.15 9.22 -0.46
CA SER A 107 5.32 8.37 -0.21
C SER A 107 5.98 7.94 -1.53
N VAL A 108 7.11 8.54 -1.90
CA VAL A 108 7.65 8.43 -3.27
C VAL A 108 8.07 7.01 -3.61
N TYR A 109 8.65 6.27 -2.67
CA TYR A 109 9.12 4.91 -2.95
C TYR A 109 7.96 3.94 -3.09
N HIS A 110 6.96 4.03 -2.20
CA HIS A 110 5.75 3.23 -2.32
C HIS A 110 4.97 3.57 -3.60
N ARG A 111 4.82 4.86 -3.90
CA ARG A 111 4.10 5.35 -5.09
C ARG A 111 4.68 4.81 -6.39
N ILE A 112 6.01 4.81 -6.54
CA ILE A 112 6.67 4.30 -7.75
C ILE A 112 6.28 2.83 -8.00
N GLY A 113 6.14 2.03 -6.95
CA GLY A 113 5.70 0.65 -7.07
C GLY A 113 4.20 0.49 -7.34
N VAL A 114 3.34 1.31 -6.72
CA VAL A 114 1.88 1.24 -6.95
C VAL A 114 1.48 1.73 -8.35
N LEU A 115 2.14 2.78 -8.83
CA LEU A 115 1.91 3.38 -10.15
C LEU A 115 2.80 2.78 -11.24
N GLN A 116 3.46 1.66 -11.01
CA GLN A 116 4.33 1.10 -12.04
C GLN A 116 3.50 0.67 -13.28
N PRO A 117 3.93 1.03 -14.51
CA PRO A 117 3.14 0.81 -15.73
C PRO A 117 2.86 -0.64 -16.09
N ARG A 118 3.70 -1.56 -15.61
CA ARG A 118 3.63 -2.99 -15.87
C ARG A 118 2.87 -3.75 -14.78
N LEU A 119 2.13 -3.06 -13.90
CA LEU A 119 1.32 -3.72 -12.87
C LEU A 119 0.09 -4.29 -13.52
N VAL A 120 0.10 -5.60 -13.72
CA VAL A 120 -1.01 -6.33 -14.36
C VAL A 120 -1.73 -7.24 -13.38
N ASN A 121 -1.12 -7.48 -12.23
CA ASN A 121 -1.69 -8.28 -11.16
C ASN A 121 -1.18 -7.76 -9.82
N SER A 122 -1.99 -7.91 -8.77
CA SER A 122 -1.70 -7.44 -7.42
C SER A 122 -2.55 -8.22 -6.42
N GLY A 123 -2.20 -8.13 -5.14
CA GLY A 123 -3.04 -8.55 -4.02
C GLY A 123 -3.29 -7.38 -3.08
N TRP A 124 -4.33 -7.50 -2.26
CA TRP A 124 -4.73 -6.51 -1.27
C TRP A 124 -5.24 -7.19 0.00
N ALA A 125 -4.77 -6.72 1.15
CA ALA A 125 -5.44 -6.91 2.43
C ALA A 125 -5.35 -5.61 3.25
N ALA A 126 -6.37 -5.36 4.05
CA ALA A 126 -6.38 -4.29 5.04
C ALA A 126 -7.03 -4.85 6.31
N SER A 127 -6.23 -5.50 7.13
CA SER A 127 -6.69 -6.27 8.28
C SER A 127 -5.77 -6.12 9.50
N GLU A 128 -6.32 -6.36 10.69
CA GLU A 128 -5.56 -6.41 11.94
C GLU A 128 -4.69 -5.17 12.25
N GLY A 129 -5.06 -4.00 11.70
CA GLY A 129 -4.33 -2.74 11.91
C GLY A 129 -3.26 -2.47 10.85
N PHE A 130 -3.20 -3.27 9.79
CA PHE A 130 -2.24 -3.15 8.70
C PHE A 130 -2.93 -3.09 7.34
N THR A 131 -2.18 -2.65 6.35
CA THR A 131 -2.56 -2.72 4.94
C THR A 131 -1.38 -3.26 4.15
N CYS A 132 -1.62 -4.27 3.32
CA CYS A 132 -0.67 -4.87 2.39
C CYS A 132 -1.22 -4.78 0.97
N MET A 133 -0.39 -4.29 0.04
CA MET A 133 -0.67 -4.40 -1.40
C MET A 133 0.55 -4.94 -2.13
N GLN A 134 0.40 -6.09 -2.81
CA GLN A 134 1.51 -6.65 -3.59
C GLN A 134 1.79 -5.82 -4.84
N ILE A 135 3.04 -5.41 -5.00
CA ILE A 135 3.55 -4.63 -6.15
C ILE A 135 4.77 -5.29 -6.83
N GLY A 136 5.28 -6.38 -6.25
CA GLY A 136 6.54 -7.02 -6.63
C GLY A 136 6.46 -7.95 -7.84
N VAL A 137 7.55 -8.70 -8.07
CA VAL A 137 7.89 -9.37 -9.35
C VAL A 137 6.82 -10.27 -9.95
N ASN A 138 5.98 -10.89 -9.13
CA ASN A 138 4.90 -11.79 -9.57
C ASN A 138 3.63 -11.03 -10.03
N GLY A 139 3.55 -9.72 -9.74
CA GLY A 139 2.51 -8.81 -10.22
C GLY A 139 2.93 -8.02 -11.47
N LEU A 140 4.23 -8.08 -11.83
CA LEU A 140 4.77 -7.42 -13.01
C LEU A 140 4.52 -8.28 -14.24
N GLY A 141 3.80 -7.76 -15.21
CA GLY A 141 3.68 -8.43 -16.50
C GLY A 141 5.00 -8.33 -17.28
N ASP A 142 5.35 -9.39 -18.02
CA ASP A 142 6.28 -9.30 -19.15
C ASP A 142 5.59 -8.59 -20.31
N LEU A 143 5.42 -7.27 -20.21
CA LEU A 143 4.57 -6.53 -21.15
C LEU A 143 5.29 -5.83 -22.29
N ARG A 144 6.59 -6.01 -22.48
CA ARG A 144 7.16 -5.81 -23.82
C ARG A 144 7.67 -7.13 -24.39
N THR A 145 6.73 -7.83 -25.02
CA THR A 145 6.99 -8.53 -26.28
C THR A 145 7.30 -7.55 -27.44
N GLY A 146 7.23 -6.24 -27.18
CA GLY A 146 7.58 -5.17 -28.11
C GLY A 146 9.07 -5.09 -28.42
N ASN A 147 9.39 -4.46 -29.55
CA ASN A 147 10.75 -4.32 -30.02
C ASN A 147 11.53 -3.40 -29.07
N PRO A 148 12.79 -3.71 -28.71
CA PRO A 148 13.69 -2.78 -28.01
C PRO A 148 13.74 -1.37 -28.60
N SER A 149 13.34 -1.21 -29.87
CA SER A 149 13.24 0.08 -30.56
C SER A 149 11.91 0.85 -30.39
N ASP A 150 10.84 0.29 -29.82
CA ASP A 150 9.61 1.11 -29.68
C ASP A 150 9.84 2.23 -28.65
N PRO A 151 9.19 3.39 -28.82
CA PRO A 151 9.32 4.51 -27.88
C PRO A 151 9.02 4.11 -26.44
N VAL A 152 9.73 4.71 -25.49
CA VAL A 152 9.45 4.61 -24.06
C VAL A 152 8.43 5.68 -23.70
N THR A 153 7.37 5.30 -23.00
CA THR A 153 6.39 6.25 -22.47
C THR A 153 6.78 6.65 -21.05
N THR A 154 6.73 7.95 -20.77
CA THR A 154 6.94 8.48 -19.42
C THR A 154 5.61 8.67 -18.72
N HIS A 155 5.52 8.20 -17.48
CA HIS A 155 4.37 8.34 -16.61
C HIS A 155 4.77 9.17 -15.38
N PRO A 156 4.74 10.52 -15.48
CA PRO A 156 5.09 11.39 -14.37
C PRO A 156 3.98 11.39 -13.32
N TRP A 157 4.39 11.48 -12.06
CA TRP A 157 3.52 11.86 -10.95
C TRP A 157 4.10 13.07 -10.20
N PRO A 158 3.29 14.11 -9.96
CA PRO A 158 1.90 14.29 -10.41
C PRO A 158 1.80 14.36 -11.93
N PRO A 159 0.63 14.09 -12.52
CA PRO A 159 0.48 14.12 -13.97
C PRO A 159 0.69 15.53 -14.53
N ASN A 160 1.03 15.61 -15.82
CA ASN A 160 1.21 16.88 -16.50
C ASN A 160 -0.05 17.74 -16.39
N GLY A 161 0.12 18.99 -15.93
CA GLY A 161 -0.99 19.91 -15.71
C GLY A 161 -1.77 19.70 -14.41
N ALA A 162 -1.29 18.84 -13.50
CA ALA A 162 -1.87 18.71 -12.16
C ALA A 162 -1.90 20.07 -11.45
N THR A 163 -3.03 20.35 -10.81
CA THR A 163 -3.21 21.51 -9.93
C THR A 163 -3.34 21.03 -8.49
N ASN A 164 -3.15 21.93 -7.52
CA ASN A 164 -3.20 21.60 -6.08
C ASN A 164 -2.21 20.51 -5.64
N VAL A 165 -1.06 20.43 -6.32
CA VAL A 165 0.04 19.54 -5.92
C VAL A 165 0.58 20.00 -4.56
N PRO A 166 0.78 19.09 -3.59
CA PRO A 166 1.44 19.44 -2.34
C PRO A 166 2.79 20.10 -2.60
N GLN A 167 3.22 21.00 -1.73
CA GLN A 167 4.50 21.70 -1.90
C GLN A 167 5.62 21.11 -1.04
N ARG A 168 5.28 20.16 -0.17
CA ARG A 168 6.16 19.57 0.84
C ARG A 168 5.95 18.07 0.90
N PHE A 169 7.00 17.35 1.20
CA PHE A 169 6.92 15.96 1.59
C PHE A 169 6.64 15.89 3.10
N THR A 170 5.52 15.27 3.47
CA THR A 170 5.05 15.17 4.87
C THR A 170 4.79 13.75 5.32
N ASP A 171 4.98 12.79 4.42
CA ASP A 171 4.65 11.39 4.69
C ASP A 171 5.76 10.70 5.46
N PHE A 172 5.38 9.60 6.12
CA PHE A 172 6.30 8.69 6.78
C PHE A 172 6.44 7.44 5.91
N GLU A 173 7.61 7.24 5.31
CA GLU A 173 7.92 6.02 4.59
C GLU A 173 9.29 5.48 5.00
N SER A 174 9.50 4.19 4.79
CA SER A 174 10.78 3.52 4.98
C SER A 174 11.09 2.73 3.71
N PRO A 175 12.19 3.03 2.98
CA PRO A 175 13.26 3.98 3.33
C PRO A 175 12.81 5.45 3.36
N ASP A 176 13.37 6.24 4.28
CA ASP A 176 13.02 7.67 4.40
C ASP A 176 13.85 8.53 3.41
N PRO A 177 13.24 9.30 2.49
CA PRO A 177 13.96 10.22 1.61
C PRO A 177 14.86 11.24 2.32
N HIS A 178 14.54 11.63 3.56
CA HIS A 178 15.38 12.55 4.35
C HIS A 178 16.74 11.96 4.70
N ALA A 179 16.90 10.63 4.65
CA ALA A 179 18.19 9.99 4.85
C ALA A 179 19.19 10.30 3.71
N LEU A 180 18.70 10.65 2.52
CA LEU A 180 19.53 11.01 1.36
C LEU A 180 19.76 12.51 1.26
N VAL A 181 18.75 13.30 1.60
CA VAL A 181 18.80 14.76 1.53
C VAL A 181 18.27 15.34 2.85
N PRO A 182 19.15 15.83 3.74
CA PRO A 182 18.72 16.36 5.02
C PRO A 182 18.02 17.72 4.86
N GLY A 183 17.02 17.98 5.72
CA GLY A 183 16.28 19.25 5.75
C GLY A 183 14.83 19.12 5.27
N GLU A 184 14.17 20.25 5.06
CA GLU A 184 12.80 20.26 4.54
C GLU A 184 12.79 19.86 3.07
N LEU A 185 12.03 18.81 2.74
CA LEU A 185 11.85 18.37 1.36
C LEU A 185 10.59 18.99 0.75
N GLY A 186 10.74 19.49 -0.49
CA GLY A 186 9.59 19.77 -1.34
C GLY A 186 8.83 18.49 -1.67
N TYR A 187 7.68 18.61 -2.32
CA TYR A 187 6.99 17.41 -2.82
C TYR A 187 7.85 16.67 -3.83
N LEU A 188 8.06 15.38 -3.58
CA LEU A 188 8.93 14.55 -4.40
C LEU A 188 8.18 14.13 -5.65
N LEU A 189 8.73 14.47 -6.82
CA LEU A 189 8.22 14.03 -8.11
C LEU A 189 8.73 12.63 -8.44
N SER A 190 7.96 11.86 -9.19
CA SER A 190 8.39 10.56 -9.72
C SER A 190 8.09 10.45 -11.21
N VAL A 191 8.91 9.71 -11.95
CA VAL A 191 8.64 9.37 -13.34
C VAL A 191 8.84 7.87 -13.50
N ASN A 192 7.77 7.17 -13.83
CA ASN A 192 7.83 5.77 -14.20
C ASN A 192 8.00 5.63 -15.72
N LEU A 193 8.64 4.54 -16.15
CA LEU A 193 8.91 4.23 -17.55
C LEU A 193 8.38 2.83 -17.87
N ASP A 194 7.64 2.69 -18.96
CA ASP A 194 6.98 1.44 -19.36
C ASP A 194 7.93 0.38 -19.97
N GLY A 195 9.16 0.77 -20.30
CA GLY A 195 10.20 -0.11 -20.83
C GLY A 195 10.45 0.09 -22.33
N PRO A 196 11.15 -0.86 -22.99
CA PRO A 196 11.24 -2.27 -22.65
C PRO A 196 12.37 -2.56 -21.65
N TRP A 197 12.01 -3.18 -20.52
CA TRP A 197 12.97 -3.71 -19.56
C TRP A 197 12.85 -5.24 -19.54
N HIS A 198 13.92 -5.95 -19.90
CA HIS A 198 13.98 -7.39 -19.68
C HIS A 198 14.11 -7.65 -18.18
N ASN A 199 13.17 -8.41 -17.61
CA ASN A 199 13.37 -8.96 -16.29
C ASN A 199 14.35 -10.14 -16.40
N ASN A 200 15.66 -9.84 -16.34
CA ASN A 200 16.70 -10.89 -16.37
C ASN A 200 16.61 -11.86 -15.17
N PHE A 201 15.75 -11.57 -14.20
CA PHE A 201 15.48 -12.38 -13.01
C PHE A 201 14.08 -13.00 -12.99
N ALA A 202 13.23 -12.72 -13.98
CA ALA A 202 12.03 -13.54 -14.19
C ALA A 202 12.54 -14.92 -14.55
N ALA A 203 12.30 -15.91 -13.68
CA ALA A 203 12.52 -17.29 -14.03
C ALA A 203 11.86 -17.51 -15.40
N LYS A 204 12.63 -17.99 -16.38
CA LYS A 204 12.06 -18.40 -17.67
C LYS A 204 11.03 -19.47 -17.33
N VAL A 205 9.76 -19.11 -17.33
CA VAL A 205 8.67 -20.07 -17.22
C VAL A 205 8.67 -20.83 -18.54
N THR A 206 9.42 -21.93 -18.58
CA THR A 206 9.39 -22.93 -19.66
C THR A 206 8.30 -23.95 -19.39
#